data_AF-A0A0U5ER68-F1
#
_entry.id   AF-A0A0U5ER68-F1
#
_cell.length_a   1.000
_cell.length_b   1.000
_cell.length_c   1.000
_cell.angle_alpha   90.00
_cell.angle_beta   90.00
_cell.angle_gamma   90.00
#
_symmetry.space_group_name_H-M   'P 1'
#
loop_
_entity.id
_entity.type
_entity.pdbx_description
1 polymer ?
#
loop_
_entity_poly.entity_id
_entity_poly.type
_entity_poly.pdbx_seq_one_letter_code
_entity_poly.pdbx_strand_id
1 'polypeptide(L)'
;MTSPRLRSDFIARAILRQSAQDGRSAMLLRKGDPDAGSILVLLLERDGSTVVLSQTRTAEGEAAWLRASGETPLTPEETASYIERQTRFDPDLWVLELEAPGFRPPFEATLV
;
A
#
# COMPACT_ATOMS: atom_id res chain seq x y z
N MET A 1 4.07 17.62 -19.60
CA MET A 1 2.61 17.36 -19.56
C MET A 1 2.40 16.33 -18.47
N THR A 2 1.57 16.61 -17.46
CA THR A 2 1.32 15.66 -16.36
C THR A 2 0.48 14.50 -16.90
N SER A 3 1.01 13.26 -16.83
CA SER A 3 0.23 12.08 -17.19
C SER A 3 -1.06 12.00 -16.37
N PRO A 4 -2.19 11.60 -16.96
CA PRO A 4 -3.45 11.49 -16.24
C PRO A 4 -3.31 10.53 -15.05
N ARG A 5 -3.75 10.96 -13.87
CA ARG A 5 -3.74 10.14 -12.66
C ARG A 5 -5.00 9.27 -12.63
N LEU A 6 -4.83 7.97 -12.47
CA LEU A 6 -5.95 7.06 -12.23
C LEU A 6 -6.60 7.35 -10.88
N ARG A 7 -7.92 7.14 -10.80
CA ARG A 7 -8.67 7.24 -9.54
C ARG A 7 -8.20 6.18 -8.55
N SER A 8 -8.23 6.53 -7.27
CA SER A 8 -7.72 5.70 -6.18
C SER A 8 -8.51 4.39 -6.01
N ASP A 9 -9.82 4.41 -6.22
CA ASP A 9 -10.65 3.20 -6.15
C ASP A 9 -10.26 2.16 -7.21
N PHE A 10 -9.96 2.60 -8.43
CA PHE A 10 -9.50 1.72 -9.51
C PHE A 10 -8.14 1.11 -9.18
N ILE A 11 -7.20 1.92 -8.69
CA ILE A 11 -5.87 1.44 -8.29
C ILE A 11 -6.00 0.42 -7.15
N ALA A 12 -6.76 0.74 -6.10
CA ALA A 12 -6.94 -0.15 -4.95
C ALA A 12 -7.53 -1.50 -5.35
N ARG A 13 -8.56 -1.51 -6.20
CA ARG A 13 -9.18 -2.75 -6.73
C ARG A 13 -8.21 -3.54 -7.60
N ALA A 14 -7.38 -2.86 -8.41
CA ALA A 14 -6.38 -3.51 -9.24
C ALA A 14 -5.30 -4.19 -8.38
N ILE A 15 -4.82 -3.53 -7.32
CA ILE A 15 -3.84 -4.09 -6.38
C ILE A 15 -4.42 -5.33 -5.68
N LEU A 16 -5.62 -5.22 -5.11
CA LEU A 16 -6.28 -6.35 -4.43
C LEU A 16 -6.46 -7.54 -5.37
N ARG A 17 -6.90 -7.30 -6.61
CA ARG A 17 -7.11 -8.36 -7.60
C ARG A 17 -5.81 -9.03 -8.02
N GLN A 18 -4.74 -8.27 -8.26
CA GLN A 18 -3.42 -8.84 -8.61
C GLN A 18 -2.85 -9.67 -7.46
N SER A 19 -2.94 -9.14 -6.24
CA SER A 19 -2.38 -9.77 -5.04
C SER A 19 -3.06 -11.09 -4.69
N ALA A 20 -4.36 -11.21 -4.97
CA ALA A 20 -5.14 -12.41 -4.71
C ALA A 20 -5.02 -13.51 -5.79
N GLN A 21 -4.30 -13.30 -6.89
CA GLN A 21 -4.27 -14.25 -8.03
C GLN A 21 -3.75 -15.65 -7.64
N ASP A 22 -2.82 -15.72 -6.69
CA ASP A 22 -2.22 -16.97 -6.22
C ASP A 22 -2.97 -17.55 -4.99
N GLY A 23 -4.19 -17.06 -4.69
CA GLY A 23 -4.96 -17.48 -3.52
C GLY A 23 -4.44 -16.92 -2.19
N ARG A 24 -3.53 -15.95 -2.22
CA ARG A 24 -3.01 -15.24 -1.04
C ARG A 24 -4.05 -14.26 -0.47
N SER A 25 -3.91 -13.94 0.81
CA SER A 25 -4.76 -12.92 1.44
C SER A 25 -4.49 -11.53 0.86
N ALA A 26 -5.57 -10.81 0.51
CA ALA A 26 -5.53 -9.41 0.11
C ALA A 26 -6.81 -8.71 0.61
N MET A 27 -6.67 -7.77 1.53
CA MET A 27 -7.77 -7.16 2.27
C MET A 27 -7.78 -5.63 2.16
N LEU A 28 -8.98 -5.06 2.06
CA LEU A 28 -9.21 -3.63 2.24
C LEU A 28 -9.48 -3.38 3.73
N LEU A 29 -8.50 -2.88 4.46
CA LEU A 29 -8.67 -2.54 5.88
C LEU A 29 -9.41 -1.22 6.06
N ARG A 30 -9.16 -0.25 5.17
CA ARG A 30 -9.81 1.05 5.20
C ARG A 30 -10.05 1.59 3.80
N LYS A 31 -11.30 1.99 3.54
CA LYS A 31 -11.69 2.73 2.35
C LYS A 31 -11.50 4.23 2.55
N GLY A 32 -10.81 4.87 1.61
CA GLY A 32 -10.63 6.33 1.56
C GLY A 32 -11.45 7.00 0.46
N ASP A 33 -11.02 8.20 0.05
CA ASP A 33 -11.67 8.93 -1.05
C ASP A 33 -11.46 8.20 -2.39
N PRO A 34 -12.52 7.88 -3.16
CA PRO A 34 -12.42 7.05 -4.36
C PRO A 34 -11.73 7.75 -5.53
N ASP A 35 -11.73 9.08 -5.59
CA ASP A 35 -11.19 9.83 -6.72
C ASP A 35 -9.72 10.17 -6.52
N ALA A 36 -9.36 10.57 -5.31
CA ALA A 36 -8.09 11.22 -5.05
C ALA A 36 -7.30 10.71 -3.84
N GLY A 37 -7.89 9.88 -2.98
CA GLY A 37 -7.27 9.41 -1.73
C GLY A 37 -5.92 8.71 -1.92
N SER A 38 -4.98 8.93 -1.00
CA SER A 38 -3.69 8.23 -1.02
C SER A 38 -3.88 6.73 -0.74
N ILE A 39 -2.94 5.88 -1.21
CA ILE A 39 -2.97 4.43 -0.93
C ILE A 39 -1.74 4.03 -0.13
N LEU A 40 -2.00 3.44 1.04
CA LEU A 40 -1.03 2.75 1.88
C LEU A 40 -1.20 1.23 1.68
N VAL A 41 -0.10 0.55 1.43
CA VAL A 41 -0.08 -0.92 1.28
C VAL A 41 0.77 -1.52 2.39
N LEU A 42 0.19 -2.45 3.13
CA LEU A 42 0.86 -3.25 4.15
C LEU A 42 1.25 -4.58 3.52
N LEU A 43 2.56 -4.84 3.42
CA LEU A 43 3.11 -6.12 3.00
C LEU A 43 3.33 -6.96 4.25
N LEU A 44 2.42 -7.90 4.49
CA LEU A 44 2.38 -8.73 5.68
C LEU A 44 3.12 -10.05 5.45
N GLU A 45 4.04 -10.39 6.33
CA GLU A 45 4.69 -11.69 6.39
C GLU A 45 3.92 -12.65 7.31
N ARG A 46 4.17 -13.96 7.19
CA ARG A 46 3.48 -15.00 7.99
C ARG A 46 3.63 -14.86 9.49
N ASP A 47 4.70 -14.23 9.97
CA ASP A 47 4.94 -13.98 11.40
C ASP A 47 4.26 -12.69 11.91
N GLY A 48 3.54 -11.98 11.04
CA GLY A 48 2.85 -10.72 11.35
C GLY A 48 3.74 -9.48 11.20
N SER A 49 5.02 -9.64 10.87
CA SER A 49 5.87 -8.49 10.54
C SER A 49 5.39 -7.82 9.25
N THR A 50 5.53 -6.49 9.20
CA THR A 50 4.94 -5.69 8.12
C THR A 50 5.92 -4.67 7.58
N VAL A 51 6.00 -4.56 6.25
CA VAL A 51 6.58 -3.39 5.58
C VAL A 51 5.47 -2.55 4.98
N VAL A 52 5.55 -1.24 5.17
CA VAL A 52 4.56 -0.30 4.65
C VAL A 52 5.09 0.35 3.39
N LEU A 53 4.29 0.32 2.33
CA LEU A 53 4.52 1.08 1.11
C LEU A 53 3.56 2.26 0.99
N SER A 54 4.07 3.41 0.56
CA SER A 54 3.27 4.56 0.16
C SER A 54 3.51 4.90 -1.31
N GLN A 55 2.48 5.42 -1.96
CA GLN A 55 2.57 5.86 -3.35
C GLN A 55 3.47 7.10 -3.47
N THR A 56 4.32 7.09 -4.49
CA THR A 56 5.17 8.21 -4.87
C THR A 56 5.30 8.27 -6.40
N ARG A 57 6.15 9.16 -6.90
CA ARG A 57 6.51 9.21 -8.31
C ARG A 57 8.03 9.24 -8.48
N THR A 58 8.51 8.67 -9.59
CA THR A 58 9.91 8.80 -10.00
C THR A 58 10.23 10.24 -10.43
N ALA A 59 11.50 10.56 -10.67
CA ALA A 59 11.91 11.87 -11.19
C ALA A 59 11.30 12.18 -12.56
N GLU A 60 11.05 11.14 -13.36
CA GLU A 60 10.38 11.18 -14.66
C GLU A 60 8.86 11.31 -14.53
N GLY A 61 8.34 11.24 -13.30
CA GLY A 61 6.93 11.37 -13.01
C GLY A 61 6.14 10.08 -13.21
N GLU A 62 6.77 8.91 -13.21
CA GLU A 62 6.08 7.61 -13.28
C GLU A 62 5.59 7.14 -11.91
N ALA A 63 4.53 6.32 -11.87
CA ALA A 63 4.02 5.79 -10.61
C ALA A 63 5.05 4.85 -9.96
N ALA A 64 5.35 5.09 -8.68
CA ALA A 64 6.31 4.32 -7.92
C ALA A 64 5.84 4.16 -6.47
N TRP A 65 6.59 3.37 -5.71
CA TRP A 65 6.32 3.07 -4.30
C TRP A 65 7.59 3.18 -3.50
N LEU A 66 7.50 3.79 -2.33
CA LEU A 66 8.62 3.85 -1.37
C LEU A 66 8.28 3.06 -0.11
N ARG A 67 9.31 2.53 0.55
CA ARG A 67 9.18 1.86 1.86
C ARG A 67 9.02 2.90 2.97
N ALA A 68 7.77 3.23 3.28
CA ALA A 68 7.42 4.28 4.24
C ALA A 68 7.68 3.89 5.70
N SER A 69 7.83 2.59 5.99
CA SER A 69 8.28 2.08 7.29
C SER A 69 9.81 2.00 7.41
N GLY A 70 10.57 2.28 6.34
CA GLY A 70 12.02 2.07 6.29
C GLY A 70 12.41 0.62 5.97
N GLU A 71 13.69 0.29 6.20
CA GLU A 71 14.26 -1.04 5.90
C GLU A 71 13.86 -2.11 6.92
N THR A 72 13.65 -1.72 8.18
CA THR A 72 13.26 -2.63 9.26
C THR A 72 11.75 -2.87 9.22
N PRO A 73 11.28 -4.12 9.15
CA PRO A 73 9.86 -4.44 9.26
C PRO A 73 9.31 -4.04 10.63
N LEU A 74 8.07 -3.56 10.64
CA LEU A 74 7.33 -3.23 11.84
C LEU A 74 6.76 -4.49 12.47
N THR A 75 6.68 -4.52 13.79
CA THR A 75 5.87 -5.49 14.54
C THR A 75 4.37 -5.25 14.32
N PRO A 76 3.48 -6.20 14.68
CA PRO A 76 2.04 -5.98 14.60
C PRO A 76 1.55 -4.75 15.39
N GLU A 77 2.12 -4.50 16.57
CA GLU A 77 1.76 -3.38 17.45
C GLU A 77 2.19 -2.03 16.87
N GLU A 78 3.40 -1.98 16.31
CA GLU A 78 3.91 -0.81 15.60
C GLU A 78 3.11 -0.53 14.34
N THR A 79 2.70 -1.58 13.62
CA THR A 79 1.87 -1.49 12.42
C THR A 79 0.51 -0.89 12.72
N ALA A 80 -0.18 -1.38 13.76
CA ALA A 80 -1.45 -0.82 14.21
C ALA A 80 -1.32 0.66 14.58
N SER A 81 -0.29 0.99 15.36
CA SER A 81 0.03 2.37 15.76
C SER A 81 0.35 3.26 14.55
N TYR A 82 1.05 2.72 13.54
CA TYR A 82 1.39 3.43 12.32
C TYR A 82 0.13 3.78 11.52
N ILE A 83 -0.77 2.82 11.31
CA ILE A 83 -2.03 3.01 10.59
C ILE A 83 -2.90 4.05 11.30
N GLU A 84 -3.03 3.97 12.62
CA GLU A 84 -3.79 4.94 13.41
C GLU A 84 -3.26 6.37 13.22
N ARG A 85 -1.93 6.55 13.25
CA ARG A 85 -1.33 7.86 13.00
C ARG A 85 -1.59 8.35 11.58
N GLN A 86 -1.37 7.52 10.57
CA GLN A 86 -1.56 7.91 9.17
C GLN A 86 -3.03 8.28 8.89
N THR A 87 -3.98 7.49 9.39
CA THR A 87 -5.41 7.73 9.16
C THR A 87 -5.94 8.96 9.92
N ARG A 88 -5.30 9.37 11.03
CA ARG A 88 -5.57 10.65 11.68
C ARG A 88 -5.05 11.85 10.88
N PHE A 89 -3.91 11.69 10.21
CA PHE A 89 -3.32 12.74 9.37
C PHE A 89 -4.05 12.88 8.02
N ASP A 90 -4.39 11.76 7.39
CA ASP A 90 -5.11 11.71 6.11
C ASP A 90 -6.39 10.86 6.26
N PRO A 91 -7.55 11.50 6.55
CA PRO A 91 -8.84 10.81 6.61
C PRO A 91 -9.29 10.19 5.29
N ASP A 92 -8.70 10.58 4.17
CA ASP A 92 -9.02 10.07 2.84
C ASP A 92 -8.12 8.89 2.42
N LEU A 93 -7.25 8.43 3.33
CA LEU A 93 -6.32 7.34 3.11
C LEU A 93 -7.01 5.98 2.91
N TRP A 94 -6.59 5.26 1.87
CA TRP A 94 -6.85 3.84 1.69
C TRP A 94 -5.77 3.01 2.37
N VAL A 95 -6.17 1.94 3.05
CA VAL A 95 -5.24 0.98 3.67
C VAL A 95 -5.56 -0.40 3.15
N LEU A 96 -4.60 -0.98 2.43
CA LEU A 96 -4.67 -2.33 1.87
C LEU A 96 -3.66 -3.22 2.60
N GLU A 97 -4.06 -4.42 2.97
CA GLU A 97 -3.19 -5.43 3.56
C GLU A 97 -3.04 -6.61 2.60
N LEU A 98 -1.80 -7.00 2.32
CA LEU A 98 -1.48 -8.03 1.36
C LEU A 98 -0.51 -9.02 1.99
N GLU A 99 -0.81 -10.32 1.92
CA GLU A 99 0.16 -11.35 2.25
C GLU A 99 1.29 -11.34 1.21
N ALA A 100 2.50 -11.08 1.66
CA ALA A 100 3.65 -10.76 0.80
C ALA A 100 4.95 -11.35 1.37
N PRO A 101 5.23 -12.65 1.14
CA PRO A 101 6.45 -13.29 1.59
C PRO A 101 7.72 -12.57 1.11
N GLY A 102 8.66 -12.32 2.01
CA GLY A 102 9.88 -11.56 1.78
C GLY A 102 9.64 -10.07 1.49
N PHE A 103 8.48 -9.54 1.86
CA PHE A 103 8.06 -8.15 1.60
C PHE A 103 8.19 -7.75 0.13
N ARG A 104 7.86 -8.69 -0.76
CA ARG A 104 7.79 -8.44 -2.21
C ARG A 104 6.36 -8.09 -2.58
N PRO A 105 6.11 -6.94 -3.24
CA PRO A 105 4.76 -6.57 -3.66
C PRO A 105 4.17 -7.65 -4.59
N PRO A 106 3.01 -8.24 -4.27
CA PRO A 106 2.34 -9.22 -5.13
C PRO A 106 1.51 -8.56 -6.24
N PHE A 107 1.92 -7.39 -6.72
CA PHE A 107 1.27 -6.60 -7.77
C PHE A 107 2.35 -5.82 -8.54
N GLU A 108 2.01 -5.30 -9.72
CA GLU A 108 2.93 -4.50 -10.51
C GLU A 108 3.32 -3.21 -9.77
N ALA A 109 4.59 -3.13 -9.36
CA ALA A 109 5.12 -2.03 -8.56
C ALA A 109 6.59 -1.74 -8.89
N THR A 110 6.88 -0.47 -9.18
CA THR A 110 8.25 0.05 -9.20
C THR A 110 8.60 0.58 -7.82
N LEU A 111 9.60 -0.03 -7.16
CA LEU A 111 10.11 0.44 -5.88
C LEU A 111 11.21 1.48 -6.09
N VAL A 112 11.17 2.56 -5.31
CA VAL A 112 12.18 3.64 -5.29
C VAL A 112 12.63 3.97 -3.88
#